data_AF-A0A3C1HCV3-F1
#
_entry.id   AF-A0A3C1HCV3-F1
#
_cell.length_a   1.000
_cell.length_b   1.000
_cell.length_c   1.000
_cell.angle_alpha   90.00
_cell.angle_beta   90.00
_cell.angle_gamma   90.00
#
_symmetry.space_group_name_H-M   'P 1'
#
loop_
_entity.id
_entity.type
_entity.pdbx_description
1 polymer ?
#
loop_
_entity_poly.entity_id
_entity_poly.type
_entity_poly.pdbx_seq_one_letter_code
_entity_poly.pdbx_strand_id
1 'polypeptide(L)'
;MAWLSGGGEPSESLSLFYQSITTSLRVVDPLAPPAVEDLVWWDRVTSSGGTTLPGIDTDGDGIPDDYEVANGLDRLADDAASDLDGDGMSNIAEYLAGTSANDSTSVLQVTRVLPGRVSSSIQVLWSAVAGHQYEVLVSASLQGPYLVGRTVSVGVTGEAAAVVSRPGGPATFVRVRVVPAP
;
A
#
# COMPACT_ATOMS: atom_id res chain seq x y z
N MET A 1 -5.00 10.51 39.58
CA MET A 1 -5.52 9.16 39.26
C MET A 1 -6.37 9.25 38.01
N ALA A 2 -6.13 8.34 37.06
CA ALA A 2 -7.01 7.75 36.05
C ALA A 2 -7.86 8.61 35.07
N TRP A 3 -7.57 8.37 33.78
CA TRP A 3 -8.37 8.27 32.53
C TRP A 3 -9.90 8.01 32.67
N LEU A 4 -10.81 8.28 31.70
CA LEU A 4 -10.90 7.91 30.26
C LEU A 4 -11.97 8.80 29.56
N SER A 5 -11.73 9.31 28.33
CA SER A 5 -12.17 8.81 27.00
C SER A 5 -13.37 9.55 26.41
N GLY A 6 -13.20 10.07 25.20
CA GLY A 6 -14.26 10.67 24.38
C GLY A 6 -13.68 11.42 23.18
N GLY A 7 -12.86 10.75 22.39
CA GLY A 7 -12.36 11.28 21.12
C GLY A 7 -13.48 11.19 20.09
N GLY A 8 -14.04 12.34 19.72
CA GLY A 8 -14.92 12.45 18.56
C GLY A 8 -14.10 12.25 17.30
N GLU A 9 -14.50 11.26 16.50
CA GLU A 9 -14.02 11.00 15.14
C GLU A 9 -14.21 12.26 14.27
N PRO A 10 -13.15 12.88 13.72
CA PRO A 10 -13.32 13.80 12.62
C PRO A 10 -13.52 12.99 11.32
N SER A 11 -14.80 12.81 10.98
CA SER A 11 -15.27 12.47 9.64
C SER A 11 -15.05 13.67 8.71
N GLU A 12 -14.14 13.61 7.73
CA GLU A 12 -14.12 14.56 6.60
C GLU A 12 -13.80 13.89 5.27
N SER A 13 -14.84 13.86 4.45
CA SER A 13 -14.98 13.70 3.01
C SER A 13 -14.18 14.69 2.15
N LEU A 14 -13.64 14.28 0.99
CA LEU A 14 -13.92 14.87 -0.35
C LEU A 14 -13.07 14.25 -1.51
N SER A 15 -13.81 13.71 -2.49
CA SER A 15 -13.67 13.86 -3.96
C SER A 15 -12.39 13.48 -4.74
N LEU A 16 -12.53 12.35 -5.44
CA LEU A 16 -12.37 12.12 -6.89
C LEU A 16 -10.99 12.30 -7.55
N PHE A 17 -10.59 11.23 -8.26
CA PHE A 17 -9.52 11.03 -9.25
C PHE A 17 -8.28 10.20 -8.80
N TYR A 18 -8.20 8.99 -9.37
CA TYR A 18 -7.09 8.03 -9.52
C TYR A 18 -6.88 6.90 -8.48
N GLN A 19 -6.68 5.69 -9.04
CA GLN A 19 -6.69 4.34 -8.47
C GLN A 19 -5.45 3.97 -7.62
N SER A 20 -5.09 4.68 -6.55
CA SER A 20 -3.86 4.35 -5.79
C SER A 20 -4.08 3.45 -4.57
N ILE A 21 -3.38 2.31 -4.51
CA ILE A 21 -3.25 1.46 -3.30
C ILE A 21 -2.08 1.90 -2.46
N THR A 22 -2.29 2.04 -1.16
CA THR A 22 -1.29 2.55 -0.22
C THR A 22 -0.98 1.53 0.88
N THR A 23 0.26 1.02 0.96
CA THR A 23 0.74 0.27 2.14
C THR A 23 1.45 1.20 3.13
N SER A 24 1.34 0.92 4.43
CA SER A 24 1.85 1.76 5.52
C SER A 24 2.73 0.97 6.49
N LEU A 25 3.89 1.52 6.88
CA LEU A 25 4.73 0.95 7.94
C LEU A 25 4.99 2.00 9.05
N ARG A 26 4.77 1.60 10.31
CA ARG A 26 5.17 2.38 11.49
C ARG A 26 6.60 2.01 11.90
N VAL A 27 7.50 2.99 11.91
CA VAL A 27 8.85 2.82 12.48
C VAL A 27 8.89 3.47 13.85
N VAL A 28 8.98 2.66 14.91
CA VAL A 28 9.21 3.12 16.29
C VAL A 28 10.72 3.02 16.54
N ASP A 29 11.36 4.16 16.79
CA ASP A 29 12.70 4.35 17.41
C ASP A 29 13.81 3.29 17.11
N PRO A 30 14.96 3.64 16.49
CA PRO A 30 16.03 2.70 16.10
C PRO A 30 16.71 1.87 17.20
N LEU A 31 16.24 1.87 18.46
CA LEU A 31 16.82 1.14 19.59
C LEU A 31 15.86 0.19 20.33
N ALA A 32 14.63 -0.03 19.85
CA ALA A 32 13.72 -1.04 20.40
C ALA A 32 13.36 -2.10 19.35
N PRO A 33 13.14 -3.38 19.73
CA PRO A 33 12.76 -4.42 18.78
C PRO A 33 11.49 -4.00 18.01
N PRO A 34 11.41 -4.29 16.70
CA PRO A 34 10.33 -3.80 15.86
C PRO A 34 8.98 -4.35 16.35
N ALA A 35 8.16 -3.50 16.96
CA ALA A 35 6.75 -3.76 17.11
C ALA A 35 6.08 -3.33 15.81
N VAL A 36 5.87 -4.30 14.91
CA VAL A 36 5.06 -4.13 13.71
C VAL A 36 3.61 -4.06 14.20
N GLU A 37 3.08 -2.85 14.37
CA GLU A 37 1.64 -2.70 14.52
C GLU A 37 1.07 -2.48 13.14
N ASP A 38 0.45 -3.55 12.66
CA ASP A 38 -0.25 -3.66 11.42
C ASP A 38 -1.45 -2.71 11.41
N LEU A 39 -1.44 -1.74 10.50
CA LEU A 39 -2.50 -0.76 10.32
C LEU A 39 -2.92 -0.80 8.85
N VAL A 40 -3.52 -1.91 8.45
CA VAL A 40 -4.29 -2.03 7.21
C VAL A 40 -5.61 -1.28 7.42
N TRP A 41 -5.75 -0.13 6.77
CA TRP A 41 -7.02 0.59 6.65
C TRP A 41 -7.62 0.27 5.28
N TRP A 42 -8.67 -0.53 5.24
CA TRP A 42 -9.56 -0.63 4.07
C TRP A 42 -10.62 0.47 4.18
N ASP A 43 -10.87 1.25 3.12
CA ASP A 43 -12.21 1.83 2.97
C ASP A 43 -12.59 2.12 1.50
N ARG A 44 -13.53 1.30 1.03
CA ARG A 44 -14.45 1.46 -0.12
C ARG A 44 -13.84 1.83 -1.48
N VAL A 45 -13.60 0.80 -2.28
CA VAL A 45 -13.90 0.89 -3.71
C VAL A 45 -15.40 1.07 -3.85
N THR A 46 -15.86 2.29 -4.16
CA THR A 46 -17.26 2.50 -4.58
C THR A 46 -17.42 1.91 -5.97
N SER A 47 -18.00 0.71 -6.04
CA SER A 47 -18.51 0.08 -7.25
C SER A 47 -19.54 0.99 -7.94
N SER A 48 -19.12 1.79 -8.91
CA SER A 48 -19.99 2.32 -9.99
C SER A 48 -19.19 3.14 -10.99
N GLY A 49 -18.64 2.47 -11.99
CA GLY A 49 -18.09 3.13 -13.15
C GLY A 49 -17.26 2.17 -13.95
N GLY A 50 -17.85 1.62 -15.02
CA GLY A 50 -17.17 0.80 -16.00
C GLY A 50 -15.89 1.51 -16.44
N THR A 51 -14.77 1.05 -15.91
CA THR A 51 -13.46 1.35 -16.44
C THR A 51 -13.16 0.22 -17.39
N THR A 52 -12.71 0.54 -18.60
CA THR A 52 -12.18 -0.45 -19.52
C THR A 52 -10.92 -1.04 -18.89
N LEU A 53 -11.09 -2.04 -18.03
CA LEU A 53 -10.05 -2.94 -17.61
C LEU A 53 -9.56 -3.66 -18.88
N PRO A 54 -8.26 -3.98 -19.01
CA PRO A 54 -7.75 -4.73 -20.14
C PRO A 54 -8.16 -6.22 -20.01
N GLY A 55 -9.46 -6.52 -19.95
CA GLY A 55 -9.96 -7.88 -19.73
C GLY A 55 -11.47 -7.96 -19.63
N ILE A 56 -11.99 -9.20 -19.70
CA ILE A 56 -13.37 -9.52 -19.32
C ILE A 56 -13.38 -9.61 -17.79
N ASP A 57 -14.41 -9.07 -17.15
CA ASP A 57 -14.68 -9.12 -15.71
C ASP A 57 -16.14 -9.59 -15.60
N THR A 58 -16.33 -10.86 -15.27
CA THR A 58 -17.61 -11.56 -15.41
C THR A 58 -18.58 -11.29 -14.26
N ASP A 59 -18.07 -11.13 -13.04
CA ASP A 59 -18.88 -10.85 -11.85
C ASP A 59 -18.93 -9.36 -11.46
N GLY A 60 -18.06 -8.54 -12.04
CA GLY A 60 -18.05 -7.09 -11.89
C GLY A 60 -17.40 -6.61 -10.59
N ASP A 61 -16.54 -7.41 -9.98
CA ASP A 61 -15.84 -7.07 -8.74
C ASP A 61 -14.63 -6.15 -8.94
N GLY A 62 -14.23 -5.94 -10.20
CA GLY A 62 -13.14 -5.07 -10.62
C GLY A 62 -11.81 -5.81 -10.85
N ILE A 63 -11.80 -7.14 -10.76
CA ILE A 63 -10.68 -8.00 -11.13
C ILE A 63 -10.98 -8.67 -12.49
N PRO A 64 -10.05 -8.65 -13.46
CA PRO A 64 -10.25 -9.38 -14.71
C PRO A 64 -10.22 -10.91 -14.57
N ASP A 65 -11.11 -11.60 -15.28
CA ASP A 65 -11.22 -13.06 -15.37
C ASP A 65 -9.88 -13.78 -15.59
N ASP A 66 -8.98 -13.18 -16.38
CA ASP A 66 -7.68 -13.79 -16.70
C ASP A 66 -6.73 -13.76 -15.51
N TYR A 67 -6.72 -12.66 -14.75
CA TYR A 67 -6.02 -12.59 -13.47
C TYR A 67 -6.64 -13.56 -12.46
N GLU A 68 -7.97 -13.58 -12.34
CA GLU A 68 -8.67 -14.46 -11.41
C GLU A 68 -8.35 -15.93 -11.67
N VAL A 69 -8.44 -16.38 -12.92
CA VAL A 69 -8.10 -17.75 -13.32
C VAL A 69 -6.62 -18.07 -13.07
N ALA A 70 -5.72 -17.11 -13.32
CA ALA A 70 -4.29 -17.30 -13.09
C ALA A 70 -3.95 -17.38 -11.59
N ASN A 71 -4.72 -16.70 -10.75
CA ASN A 71 -4.52 -16.63 -9.30
C ASN A 71 -5.44 -17.58 -8.52
N GLY A 72 -6.32 -18.33 -9.17
CA GLY A 72 -7.19 -19.30 -8.48
C GLY A 72 -8.37 -18.67 -7.73
N LEU A 73 -8.76 -17.45 -8.11
CA LEU A 73 -9.98 -16.78 -7.68
C LEU A 73 -11.20 -17.32 -8.45
N ASP A 74 -12.41 -16.99 -7.99
CA ASP A 74 -13.65 -17.39 -8.64
C ASP A 74 -14.27 -16.25 -9.46
N ARG A 75 -14.04 -16.25 -10.78
CA ARG A 75 -14.58 -15.28 -11.75
C ARG A 75 -16.10 -15.07 -11.79
N LEU A 76 -16.84 -15.87 -11.02
CA LEU A 76 -18.30 -15.82 -10.93
C LEU A 76 -18.77 -15.31 -9.57
N ALA A 77 -17.86 -14.93 -8.68
CA ALA A 77 -18.13 -14.53 -7.31
C ALA A 77 -17.23 -13.37 -6.90
N ASP A 78 -17.87 -12.26 -6.51
CA ASP A 78 -17.21 -11.09 -5.92
C ASP A 78 -16.39 -11.49 -4.68
N ASP A 79 -15.10 -11.75 -4.91
CA ASP A 79 -14.12 -12.13 -3.91
C ASP A 79 -12.99 -11.10 -3.82
N ALA A 80 -13.05 -10.00 -4.60
CA ALA A 80 -12.10 -8.90 -4.64
C ALA A 80 -11.60 -8.40 -3.27
N ALA A 81 -12.49 -8.34 -2.27
CA ALA A 81 -12.16 -7.86 -0.92
C ALA A 81 -11.63 -8.97 0.02
N SER A 82 -11.62 -10.22 -0.42
CA SER A 82 -11.05 -11.35 0.29
C SER A 82 -9.53 -11.37 0.16
N ASP A 83 -8.89 -12.17 1.01
CA ASP A 83 -7.45 -12.42 1.04
C ASP A 83 -7.28 -13.94 0.84
N LEU A 84 -7.02 -14.37 -0.39
CA LEU A 84 -7.02 -15.78 -0.77
C LEU A 84 -5.84 -16.54 -0.12
N ASP A 85 -4.67 -15.91 -0.02
CA ASP A 85 -3.45 -16.57 0.48
C ASP A 85 -3.07 -16.24 1.93
N GLY A 86 -3.76 -15.28 2.55
CA GLY A 86 -3.66 -14.96 3.97
C GLY A 86 -2.49 -14.03 4.31
N ASP A 87 -1.98 -13.25 3.36
CA ASP A 87 -0.84 -12.35 3.56
C ASP A 87 -1.21 -10.95 4.06
N GLY A 88 -2.51 -10.65 4.15
CA GLY A 88 -3.06 -9.38 4.62
C GLY A 88 -3.33 -8.35 3.51
N MET A 89 -3.03 -8.66 2.26
CA MET A 89 -3.52 -7.93 1.09
C MET A 89 -4.79 -8.58 0.53
N SER A 90 -5.76 -7.77 0.10
CA SER A 90 -6.93 -8.30 -0.60
C SER A 90 -6.58 -8.63 -2.07
N ASN A 91 -7.34 -9.53 -2.69
CA ASN A 91 -7.21 -9.93 -4.09
C ASN A 91 -7.14 -8.73 -5.07
N ILE A 92 -8.04 -7.74 -4.91
CA ILE A 92 -8.05 -6.55 -5.78
C ILE A 92 -6.84 -5.65 -5.53
N ALA A 93 -6.36 -5.63 -4.29
CA ALA A 93 -5.18 -4.85 -3.94
C ALA A 93 -3.92 -5.42 -4.60
N GLU A 94 -3.85 -6.74 -4.68
CA GLU A 94 -2.75 -7.44 -5.32
C GLU A 94 -2.77 -7.29 -6.82
N TYR A 95 -3.94 -7.42 -7.45
CA TYR A 95 -4.10 -7.20 -8.89
C TYR A 95 -3.56 -5.83 -9.31
N LEU A 96 -3.98 -4.78 -8.62
CA LEU A 96 -3.54 -3.41 -8.87
C LEU A 96 -2.07 -3.16 -8.47
N ALA A 97 -1.51 -3.95 -7.56
CA ALA A 97 -0.09 -3.90 -7.22
C ALA A 97 0.81 -4.72 -8.18
N GLY A 98 0.19 -5.51 -9.06
CA GLY A 98 0.87 -6.47 -9.93
C GLY A 98 1.44 -7.67 -9.18
N THR A 99 0.89 -7.98 -8.00
CA THR A 99 1.25 -9.15 -7.20
C THR A 99 0.30 -10.33 -7.50
N SER A 100 0.42 -11.46 -6.78
CA SER A 100 -0.25 -12.71 -7.12
C SER A 100 -1.05 -13.19 -5.93
N ALA A 101 -2.38 -13.22 -6.05
CA ALA A 101 -3.29 -13.49 -4.93
C ALA A 101 -3.27 -14.92 -4.36
N ASN A 102 -2.43 -15.79 -4.90
CA ASN A 102 -2.22 -17.15 -4.41
C ASN A 102 -0.81 -17.41 -3.89
N ASP A 103 0.01 -16.37 -3.76
CA ASP A 103 1.37 -16.47 -3.29
C ASP A 103 1.65 -15.40 -2.23
N SER A 104 1.51 -15.79 -0.97
CA SER A 104 1.78 -14.94 0.21
C SER A 104 3.20 -14.34 0.30
N THR A 105 4.12 -14.74 -0.60
CA THR A 105 5.45 -14.11 -0.72
C THR A 105 5.50 -13.00 -1.77
N SER A 106 4.54 -12.98 -2.68
CA SER A 106 4.32 -11.95 -3.67
C SER A 106 3.45 -10.85 -3.08
N VAL A 107 4.02 -10.02 -2.19
CA VAL A 107 3.27 -8.96 -1.49
C VAL A 107 3.94 -7.60 -1.62
N LEU A 108 3.16 -6.52 -1.79
CA LEU A 108 3.68 -5.16 -1.72
C LEU A 108 3.85 -4.73 -0.27
N GLN A 109 5.10 -4.78 0.20
CA GLN A 109 5.44 -4.42 1.57
C GLN A 109 6.71 -3.57 1.66
N VAL A 110 6.72 -2.64 2.62
CA VAL A 110 7.97 -1.99 3.04
C VAL A 110 8.77 -3.00 3.85
N THR A 111 9.87 -3.48 3.29
CA THR A 111 10.70 -4.52 3.92
C THR A 111 11.57 -3.92 5.03
N ARG A 112 12.16 -2.75 4.77
CA ARG A 112 13.14 -2.12 5.67
C ARG A 112 13.14 -0.60 5.56
N VAL A 113 13.43 0.06 6.68
CA VAL A 113 13.80 1.49 6.72
C VAL A 113 15.14 1.62 7.44
N LEU A 114 16.12 2.19 6.76
CA LEU A 114 17.48 2.37 7.26
C LEU A 114 17.80 3.87 7.42
N PRO A 115 18.72 4.24 8.32
CA PRO A 115 19.29 5.58 8.33
C PRO A 115 19.94 5.91 6.98
N GLY A 116 19.71 7.13 6.48
CA GLY A 116 20.37 7.59 5.26
C GLY A 116 21.80 8.07 5.53
N ARG A 117 22.51 8.44 4.45
CA ARG A 117 23.91 8.90 4.52
C ARG A 117 24.09 10.19 5.32
N VAL A 118 23.01 10.97 5.46
CA VAL A 118 22.93 12.15 6.31
C VAL A 118 21.81 11.98 7.33
N SER A 119 21.95 12.59 8.50
CA SER A 119 21.00 12.45 9.63
C SER A 119 19.56 12.90 9.32
N SER A 120 19.39 13.73 8.29
CA SER A 120 18.10 14.20 7.79
C SER A 120 17.52 13.34 6.66
N SER A 121 18.04 12.12 6.44
CA SER A 121 17.57 11.22 5.40
C SER A 121 17.36 9.81 5.91
N ILE A 122 16.46 9.08 5.26
CA ILE A 122 16.23 7.65 5.46
C ILE A 122 16.23 6.93 4.11
N GLN A 123 16.64 5.67 4.11
CA GLN A 123 16.50 4.78 2.97
C GLN A 123 15.35 3.82 3.23
N VAL A 124 14.38 3.80 2.33
CA VAL A 124 13.21 2.91 2.36
C VAL A 124 13.44 1.81 1.35
N LEU A 125 13.23 0.56 1.75
CA LEU A 125 13.28 -0.63 0.90
C LEU A 125 11.91 -1.30 0.90
N TRP A 126 11.46 -1.78 -0.26
CA TRP A 126 10.17 -2.43 -0.43
C TRP A 126 10.21 -3.51 -1.51
N SER A 127 9.30 -4.48 -1.42
CA SER A 127 9.03 -5.45 -2.49
C SER A 127 8.36 -4.75 -3.66
N ALA A 128 8.92 -4.90 -4.86
CA ALA A 128 8.47 -4.20 -6.05
C ALA A 128 8.33 -5.14 -7.25
N VAL A 129 7.40 -4.79 -8.12
CA VAL A 129 7.09 -5.51 -9.36
C VAL A 129 7.61 -4.69 -10.54
N ALA A 130 8.23 -5.37 -11.51
CA ALA A 130 8.69 -4.74 -12.74
C ALA A 130 7.54 -4.01 -13.48
N GLY A 131 7.87 -2.92 -14.18
CA GLY A 131 6.91 -2.16 -14.97
C GLY A 131 6.06 -1.18 -14.15
N HIS A 132 6.06 -1.29 -12.82
CA HIS A 132 5.33 -0.39 -11.94
C HIS A 132 6.15 0.84 -11.54
N GLN A 133 5.42 1.92 -11.27
CA GLN A 133 5.96 3.12 -10.66
C GLN A 133 5.45 3.20 -9.21
N TYR A 134 6.34 3.58 -8.30
CA TYR A 134 6.06 3.69 -6.88
C TYR A 134 6.28 5.10 -6.38
N GLU A 135 5.48 5.51 -5.40
CA GLU A 135 5.71 6.72 -4.62
C GLU A 135 6.02 6.35 -3.18
N VAL A 136 7.13 6.89 -2.68
CA VAL A 136 7.52 6.81 -1.27
C VAL A 136 7.05 8.09 -0.60
N LEU A 137 6.08 7.97 0.30
CA LEU A 137 5.53 9.07 1.06
C LEU A 137 6.05 9.04 2.50
N VAL A 138 6.28 10.22 3.05
CA VAL A 138 6.76 10.40 4.42
C VAL A 138 5.90 11.36 5.21
N SER A 139 5.77 11.11 6.51
CA SER A 139 5.07 11.98 7.45
C SER A 139 5.75 11.97 8.83
N ALA A 140 5.62 13.08 9.57
CA ALA A 140 5.99 13.14 11.00
C ALA A 140 4.87 12.61 11.92
N SER A 141 3.67 12.36 11.36
CA SER A 141 2.46 11.95 12.08
C SER A 141 1.82 10.74 11.39
N LEU A 142 1.32 9.79 12.18
CA LEU A 142 0.60 8.63 11.66
C LEU A 142 -0.62 9.06 10.84
N GLN A 143 -1.30 10.11 11.29
CA GLN A 143 -2.49 10.70 10.66
C GLN A 143 -2.15 11.55 9.43
N GLY A 144 -0.87 11.81 9.15
CA GLY A 144 -0.44 12.66 8.05
C GLY A 144 -0.29 14.15 8.42
N PRO A 145 -0.13 15.03 7.41
CA PRO A 145 -0.16 14.74 5.98
C PRO A 145 1.07 13.93 5.51
N TYR A 146 0.87 13.07 4.52
CA TYR A 146 1.94 12.33 3.86
C TYR A 146 2.39 13.09 2.61
N LEU A 147 3.68 13.41 2.54
CA LEU A 147 4.28 14.10 1.40
C LEU A 147 5.04 13.12 0.53
N VAL A 148 4.91 13.25 -0.79
CA VAL A 148 5.70 12.47 -1.74
C VAL A 148 7.16 12.89 -1.61
N GLY A 149 8.00 11.99 -1.10
CA GLY A 149 9.45 12.21 -0.99
C GLY A 149 10.19 11.75 -2.23
N ARG A 150 9.72 10.68 -2.88
CA ARG A 150 10.33 10.14 -4.10
C ARG A 150 9.32 9.37 -4.95
N THR A 151 9.50 9.45 -6.26
CA THR A 151 8.86 8.58 -7.25
C THR A 151 9.93 7.69 -7.88
N VAL A 152 9.67 6.38 -8.01
CA VAL A 152 10.62 5.38 -8.49
C VAL A 152 9.94 4.44 -9.48
N SER A 153 10.43 4.41 -10.73
CA SER A 153 10.03 3.41 -11.71
C SER A 153 10.92 2.16 -11.56
N VAL A 154 10.31 0.99 -11.50
CA VAL A 154 10.99 -0.28 -11.25
C VAL A 154 11.03 -1.10 -12.54
N GLY A 155 12.25 -1.44 -13.00
CA GLY A 155 12.45 -2.22 -14.23
C GLY A 155 12.53 -3.73 -14.02
N VAL A 156 12.73 -4.19 -12.78
CA VAL A 156 12.88 -5.62 -12.43
C VAL A 156 12.13 -5.90 -11.12
N THR A 157 11.46 -7.06 -11.06
CA THR A 157 10.79 -7.51 -9.83
C THR A 157 11.84 -7.87 -8.77
N GLY A 158 11.65 -7.43 -7.54
CA GLY A 158 12.57 -7.65 -6.42
C GLY A 158 12.51 -6.53 -5.38
N GLU A 159 13.58 -6.37 -4.60
CA GLU A 159 13.66 -5.30 -3.60
C GLU A 159 14.09 -3.97 -4.27
N ALA A 160 13.20 -2.99 -4.23
CA ALA A 160 13.49 -1.62 -4.65
C ALA A 160 13.86 -0.75 -3.44
N ALA A 161 14.55 0.37 -3.69
CA ALA A 161 14.95 1.28 -2.64
C ALA A 161 14.92 2.76 -3.08
N ALA A 162 14.63 3.64 -2.12
CA ALA A 162 14.63 5.09 -2.30
C ALA A 162 15.18 5.78 -1.06
N VAL A 163 15.95 6.86 -1.26
CA VAL A 163 16.32 7.77 -0.18
C VAL A 163 15.37 8.95 -0.19
N VAL A 164 14.77 9.25 0.96
CA VAL A 164 13.83 10.35 1.16
C VAL A 164 14.27 11.21 2.35
N SER A 165 13.87 12.47 2.33
CA SER A 165 14.08 13.39 3.44
C SER A 165 13.31 12.91 4.67
N ARG A 166 13.98 12.83 5.81
CA ARG A 166 13.36 12.54 7.09
C ARG A 166 12.58 13.79 7.54
N PRO A 167 11.27 13.68 7.81
CA PRO A 167 10.51 14.80 8.34
C PRO A 167 10.99 15.15 9.76
N GLY A 168 10.94 16.44 10.10
CA GLY A 168 11.27 16.89 11.44
C GLY A 168 10.23 16.40 12.45
N GLY A 169 10.67 15.74 13.52
CA GLY A 169 9.78 15.21 14.55
C GLY A 169 10.36 14.01 15.30
N PRO A 170 9.66 13.54 16.35
CA PRO A 170 10.10 12.41 17.15
C PRO A 170 9.99 11.06 16.42
N ALA A 171 9.19 10.98 15.36
CA ALA A 171 8.95 9.77 14.57
C ALA A 171 8.92 10.08 13.07
N THR A 172 9.05 9.03 12.27
CA THR A 172 8.89 9.09 10.81
C THR A 172 8.04 7.92 10.36
N PHE A 173 6.95 8.24 9.67
CA PHE A 173 6.01 7.27 9.10
C PHE A 173 6.24 7.22 7.60
N VAL A 174 6.29 6.00 7.05
CA VAL A 174 6.59 5.77 5.63
C VAL A 174 5.45 4.99 5.02
N ARG A 175 5.05 5.41 3.82
CA ARG A 175 4.12 4.69 2.96
C ARG A 175 4.78 4.47 1.61
N VAL A 176 4.49 3.33 1.01
CA VAL A 176 4.80 3.07 -0.40
C VAL A 176 3.50 2.78 -1.10
N ARG A 177 3.26 3.44 -2.23
CA ARG A 177 2.08 3.19 -3.05
C ARG A 177 2.46 2.95 -4.50
N VAL A 178 1.68 2.12 -5.17
CA VAL A 178 1.74 2.00 -6.63
C VAL A 178 1.08 3.21 -7.25
N VAL A 179 1.74 3.80 -8.23
CA VAL A 179 1.20 4.86 -9.07
C VAL A 179 0.53 4.18 -10.26
N PRO A 180 -0.78 4.40 -10.48
CA PRO A 180 -1.47 3.90 -11.66
C PRO A 180 -0.77 4.39 -12.92
N ALA A 181 -0.67 3.51 -13.92
CA ALA A 181 -0.25 3.95 -15.24
C ALA A 181 -1.23 5.04 -15.75
N PRO A 182 -0.72 6.12 -16.39
CA PRO A 182 -1.56 7.19 -16.93
C PRO A 182 -2.46 6.73 -18.08
#